data_AF-A0A8B6FMH4-F1
#
_entry.id   AF-A0A8B6FMH4-F1
#
_cell.length_a   1.000
_cell.length_b   1.000
_cell.length_c   1.000
_cell.angle_alpha   90.00
_cell.angle_beta   90.00
_cell.angle_gamma   90.00
#
_symmetry.space_group_name_H-M   'P 1'
#
loop_
_entity.id
_entity.type
_entity.pdbx_description
1 polymer ?
#
loop_
_entity_poly.entity_id
_entity_poly.type
_entity_poly.pdbx_seq_one_letter_code
_entity_poly.pdbx_strand_id
1 'polypeptide(L)'
;MSTVQDIAFSFDYSAKKMDAFYNELDADILTKEELDGRRKLRTLCETRWTSRADSLYTFRVAFPVIVSALEHLRQDGDDKAGQFLAAISRFEFIIGLVTTEHILQSIVHLTTYLQSKSCDLVEAVRECKLIIDQLSDERNDDSVWDALFDKAVTMADTIEVLPSMPRRIGRQVNRANHPADTPSQYWKRALYCPFLDYFIAELTGRLLDNSDRFQGQNLIPARLEWLTAECYRQTIRNI
;
A
#
# COMPACT_ATOMS: atom_id res chain seq x y z
N MET A 1 7.50 1.62 -5.91
CA MET A 1 7.69 2.41 -4.66
C MET A 1 8.71 3.55 -4.81
N SER A 2 9.78 3.42 -5.63
CA SER A 2 10.77 4.51 -5.79
C SER A 2 10.15 5.83 -6.24
N THR A 3 9.25 5.82 -7.24
CA THR A 3 8.63 7.06 -7.75
C THR A 3 7.89 7.87 -6.69
N VAL A 4 7.08 7.22 -5.83
CA VAL A 4 6.38 7.88 -4.72
C VAL A 4 7.38 8.53 -3.78
N GLN A 5 8.44 7.80 -3.41
CA GLN A 5 9.51 8.29 -2.54
C GLN A 5 10.28 9.46 -3.16
N ASP A 6 10.66 9.34 -4.43
CA ASP A 6 11.47 10.32 -5.14
C ASP A 6 10.72 11.64 -5.31
N ILE A 7 9.41 11.57 -5.57
CA ILE A 7 8.53 12.74 -5.67
C ILE A 7 8.35 13.37 -4.29
N ALA A 8 7.99 12.57 -3.27
CA ALA A 8 7.83 13.07 -1.91
C ALA A 8 9.11 13.76 -1.40
N PHE A 9 10.26 13.13 -1.62
CA PHE A 9 11.56 13.71 -1.29
C PHE A 9 11.86 14.97 -2.11
N SER A 10 11.54 14.98 -3.41
CA SER A 10 11.76 16.17 -4.26
C SER A 10 10.97 17.38 -3.78
N PHE A 11 9.74 17.19 -3.31
CA PHE A 11 8.94 18.29 -2.74
C PHE A 11 9.47 18.74 -1.39
N ASP A 12 9.88 17.82 -0.50
CA ASP A 12 10.36 18.17 0.84
C ASP A 12 11.76 18.82 0.82
N TYR A 13 12.62 18.44 -0.14
CA TYR A 13 14.00 18.92 -0.22
C TYR A 13 14.15 20.33 -0.82
N SER A 14 13.19 20.78 -1.64
CA SER A 14 13.28 22.05 -2.37
C SER A 14 12.18 23.01 -1.94
N ALA A 15 12.56 24.14 -1.33
CA ALA A 15 11.61 25.18 -0.92
C ALA A 15 10.72 25.65 -2.08
N LYS A 16 11.30 25.89 -3.27
CA LYS A 16 10.53 26.25 -4.48
C LYS A 16 9.43 25.22 -4.79
N LYS A 17 9.77 23.93 -4.75
CA LYS A 17 8.82 22.85 -5.07
C LYS A 17 7.78 22.70 -3.97
N MET A 18 8.20 22.83 -2.72
CA MET A 18 7.31 22.80 -1.56
C MET A 18 6.28 23.93 -1.62
N ASP A 19 6.71 25.15 -1.98
CA ASP A 19 5.81 26.29 -2.14
C ASP A 19 4.84 26.07 -3.30
N ALA A 20 5.30 25.51 -4.43
CA ALA A 20 4.41 25.11 -5.52
C ALA A 20 3.34 24.12 -5.05
N PHE A 21 3.73 23.09 -4.29
CA PHE A 21 2.78 22.13 -3.72
C PHE A 21 1.79 22.78 -2.76
N TYR A 22 2.23 23.68 -1.88
CA TYR A 22 1.35 24.37 -0.93
C TYR A 22 0.36 25.30 -1.64
N ASN A 23 0.79 26.01 -2.67
CA ASN A 23 -0.09 26.87 -3.46
C ASN A 23 -1.22 26.06 -4.11
N GLU A 24 -0.90 24.91 -4.70
CA GLU A 24 -1.92 24.00 -5.25
C GLU A 24 -2.81 23.39 -4.16
N LEU A 25 -2.24 23.01 -3.03
CA LEU A 25 -3.01 22.43 -1.92
C LEU A 25 -3.97 23.45 -1.28
N ASP A 26 -3.56 24.71 -1.18
CA ASP A 26 -4.41 25.77 -0.66
C ASP A 26 -5.54 26.15 -1.63
N ALA A 27 -5.38 25.88 -2.92
CA ALA A 27 -6.41 26.03 -3.94
C ALA A 27 -7.40 24.85 -4.00
N ASP A 28 -6.96 23.63 -3.69
CA ASP A 28 -7.78 22.41 -3.67
C ASP A 28 -8.32 22.11 -2.26
N ILE A 29 -9.50 22.69 -1.96
CA ILE A 29 -10.16 22.56 -0.65
C ILE A 29 -10.50 21.10 -0.33
N LEU A 30 -10.96 20.31 -1.31
CA LEU A 30 -11.37 18.92 -1.10
C LEU A 30 -10.18 18.05 -0.71
N THR A 31 -9.08 18.14 -1.46
CA THR A 31 -7.84 17.42 -1.14
C THR A 31 -7.28 17.84 0.22
N LYS A 32 -7.35 19.14 0.53
CA LYS A 32 -6.87 19.68 1.82
C LYS A 32 -7.68 19.18 3.01
N GLU A 33 -9.00 19.05 2.86
CA GLU A 33 -9.87 18.46 3.87
C GLU A 33 -9.60 16.95 4.05
N GLU A 34 -9.47 16.19 2.96
CA GLU A 34 -9.18 14.74 3.01
C GLU A 34 -7.79 14.43 3.59
N LEU A 35 -6.82 15.34 3.44
CA LEU A 35 -5.50 15.24 4.05
C LEU A 35 -5.50 15.50 5.58
N ASP A 36 -6.61 15.97 6.16
CA ASP A 36 -6.78 16.18 7.61
C ASP A 36 -5.59 16.94 8.25
N GLY A 37 -5.29 18.11 7.68
CA GLY A 37 -4.22 18.99 8.17
C GLY A 37 -2.79 18.55 7.80
N ARG A 38 -2.59 17.43 7.11
CA ARG A 38 -1.29 17.03 6.57
C ARG A 38 -0.92 17.95 5.42
N ARG A 39 0.13 18.75 5.62
CA ARG A 39 0.63 19.64 4.57
C ARG A 39 1.71 19.02 3.69
N LYS A 40 2.36 17.94 4.12
CA LYS A 40 3.49 17.34 3.40
C LYS A 40 3.19 15.93 2.95
N LEU A 41 3.75 15.56 1.80
CA LEU A 41 3.85 14.17 1.41
C LEU A 41 4.73 13.42 2.41
N ARG A 42 4.30 12.23 2.79
CA ARG A 42 5.09 11.35 3.65
C ARG A 42 6.14 10.65 2.81
N THR A 43 7.37 10.68 3.31
CA THR A 43 8.43 9.83 2.81
C THR A 43 8.35 8.46 3.47
N LEU A 44 8.64 7.43 2.69
CA LEU A 44 8.80 6.05 3.14
C LEU A 44 9.91 5.99 4.19
N CYS A 45 9.57 5.42 5.34
CA CYS A 45 10.55 4.98 6.32
C CYS A 45 10.93 3.52 6.03
N GLU A 46 12.23 3.22 5.94
CA GLU A 46 12.71 1.85 5.67
C GLU A 46 12.29 0.86 6.75
N THR A 47 12.28 1.29 8.02
CA THR A 47 12.07 0.43 9.19
C THR A 47 10.63 0.38 9.69
N ARG A 48 9.73 1.23 9.18
CA ARG A 48 8.32 1.30 9.64
C ARG A 48 7.37 1.00 8.50
N TRP A 49 6.88 -0.23 8.44
CA TRP A 49 5.93 -0.68 7.41
C TRP A 49 4.64 0.16 7.38
N THR A 50 4.16 0.61 8.54
CA THR A 50 3.01 1.53 8.68
C THR A 50 3.21 2.85 7.93
N SER A 51 4.45 3.36 7.89
CA SER A 51 4.78 4.58 7.14
C SER A 51 4.63 4.39 5.63
N ARG A 52 4.71 3.16 5.11
CA ARG A 52 4.51 2.87 3.68
C ARG A 52 3.03 3.01 3.30
N ALA A 53 2.13 2.41 4.06
CA ALA A 53 0.69 2.56 3.85
C ALA A 53 0.25 4.02 3.98
N ASP A 54 0.73 4.73 5.03
CA ASP A 54 0.44 6.16 5.22
C ASP A 54 0.99 7.03 4.08
N SER A 55 2.15 6.68 3.52
CA SER A 55 2.73 7.39 2.37
C SER A 55 1.94 7.18 1.10
N LEU A 56 1.51 5.94 0.82
CA LEU A 56 0.66 5.66 -0.34
C LEU A 56 -0.70 6.34 -0.20
N TYR A 57 -1.31 6.30 0.99
CA TYR A 57 -2.55 7.00 1.28
C TYR A 57 -2.39 8.51 1.03
N THR A 58 -1.40 9.14 1.67
CA THR A 58 -1.17 10.58 1.53
C THR A 58 -0.87 10.97 0.09
N PHE A 59 -0.09 10.17 -0.63
CA PHE A 59 0.22 10.41 -2.05
C PHE A 59 -1.02 10.26 -2.94
N ARG A 60 -1.86 9.25 -2.69
CA ARG A 60 -3.12 9.03 -3.42
C ARG A 60 -4.10 10.18 -3.20
N VAL A 61 -4.28 10.62 -1.96
CA VAL A 61 -5.15 11.75 -1.63
C VAL A 61 -4.64 13.02 -2.31
N ALA A 62 -3.34 13.30 -2.18
CA ALA A 62 -2.72 14.48 -2.77
C ALA A 62 -2.51 14.38 -4.29
N PHE A 63 -2.97 13.33 -4.96
CA PHE A 63 -2.62 13.06 -6.37
C PHE A 63 -2.95 14.22 -7.33
N PRO A 64 -4.14 14.85 -7.28
CA PRO A 64 -4.46 16.00 -8.13
C PRO A 64 -3.52 17.19 -7.89
N VAL A 65 -3.27 17.51 -6.61
CA VAL A 65 -2.35 18.58 -6.18
C VAL A 65 -0.92 18.32 -6.65
N ILE A 66 -0.44 17.07 -6.53
CA ILE A 66 0.88 16.65 -7.01
C ILE A 66 1.00 16.89 -8.51
N VAL A 67 -0.02 16.49 -9.28
CA VAL A 67 0.01 16.63 -10.74
C VAL A 67 0.03 18.10 -11.14
N SER A 68 -0.87 18.93 -10.58
CA SER A 68 -0.88 20.38 -10.86
C SER A 68 0.46 21.04 -10.51
N ALA A 69 1.02 20.71 -9.35
CA ALA A 69 2.31 21.27 -8.92
C ALA A 69 3.46 20.84 -9.86
N LEU A 70 3.48 19.58 -10.31
CA LEU A 70 4.48 19.10 -11.27
C LEU A 70 4.30 19.74 -12.66
N GLU A 71 3.07 20.02 -13.08
CA GLU A 71 2.79 20.74 -14.32
C GLU A 71 3.30 22.18 -14.28
N HIS A 72 3.02 22.91 -13.20
CA HIS A 72 3.57 24.25 -12.99
C HIS A 72 5.09 24.26 -12.96
N LEU A 73 5.71 23.34 -12.22
CA LEU A 73 7.18 23.21 -12.18
C LEU A 73 7.77 22.87 -13.54
N ARG A 74 7.11 22.02 -14.35
CA ARG A 74 7.53 21.71 -15.72
C ARG A 74 7.48 22.94 -16.62
N GLN A 75 6.42 23.74 -16.53
CA GLN A 75 6.30 24.99 -17.29
C GLN A 75 7.40 26.01 -16.92
N ASP A 76 7.81 25.97 -15.66
CA ASP A 76 8.94 26.74 -15.10
C ASP A 76 10.34 26.21 -15.48
N GLY A 77 10.43 25.20 -16.34
CA GLY A 77 11.69 24.62 -16.82
C GLY A 77 12.30 23.53 -15.94
N ASP A 78 11.54 22.94 -15.01
CA ASP A 78 12.02 21.79 -14.23
C ASP A 78 11.81 20.47 -14.99
N ASP A 79 12.85 20.02 -15.69
CA ASP A 79 12.85 18.75 -16.43
C ASP A 79 12.53 17.54 -15.56
N LYS A 80 12.95 17.56 -14.28
CA LYS A 80 12.71 16.46 -13.35
C LYS A 80 11.24 16.38 -12.97
N ALA A 81 10.56 17.52 -12.82
CA ALA A 81 9.12 17.56 -12.65
C ALA A 81 8.38 16.96 -13.86
N GLY A 82 8.85 17.26 -15.08
CA GLY A 82 8.32 16.65 -16.30
C GLY A 82 8.49 15.12 -16.34
N GLN A 83 9.62 14.59 -15.89
CA GLN A 83 9.85 13.14 -15.78
C GLN A 83 8.92 12.48 -14.77
N PHE A 84 8.74 13.11 -13.59
CA PHE A 84 7.82 12.62 -12.58
C PHE A 84 6.37 12.62 -13.06
N LEU A 85 5.93 13.70 -13.70
CA LEU A 85 4.61 13.80 -14.30
C LEU A 85 4.37 12.65 -15.30
N ALA A 86 5.30 12.46 -16.24
CA ALA A 86 5.21 11.37 -17.23
C ALA A 86 5.21 9.96 -16.61
N ALA A 87 5.76 9.78 -15.41
CA ALA A 87 5.75 8.52 -14.68
C ALA A 87 4.40 8.28 -13.98
N ILE A 88 3.85 9.29 -13.31
CA ILE A 88 2.64 9.15 -12.51
C ILE A 88 1.35 9.24 -13.33
N SER A 89 1.38 9.88 -14.50
CA SER A 89 0.23 9.93 -15.44
C SER A 89 0.00 8.63 -16.21
N ARG A 90 0.75 7.55 -15.92
CA ARG A 90 0.52 6.25 -16.53
C ARG A 90 -0.57 5.52 -15.75
N PHE A 91 -1.57 4.97 -16.45
CA PHE A 91 -2.61 4.20 -15.78
C PHE A 91 -2.06 3.02 -14.97
N GLU A 92 -0.98 2.38 -15.43
CA GLU A 92 -0.23 1.35 -14.67
C GLU A 92 0.26 1.85 -13.30
N PHE A 93 0.72 3.09 -13.20
CA PHE A 93 1.12 3.68 -11.93
C PHE A 93 -0.10 3.91 -11.03
N ILE A 94 -1.17 4.45 -11.60
CA ILE A 94 -2.41 4.78 -10.88
C ILE A 94 -3.07 3.54 -10.28
N ILE A 95 -3.31 2.50 -11.10
CA ILE A 95 -3.89 1.23 -10.62
C ILE A 95 -2.95 0.54 -9.63
N GLY A 96 -1.63 0.62 -9.86
CA GLY A 96 -0.61 0.15 -8.94
C GLY A 96 -0.66 0.82 -7.58
N LEU A 97 -0.81 2.15 -7.55
CA LEU A 97 -0.93 2.95 -6.34
C LEU A 97 -2.19 2.57 -5.55
N VAL A 98 -3.35 2.57 -6.20
CA VAL A 98 -4.64 2.23 -5.56
C VAL A 98 -4.62 0.80 -5.00
N THR A 99 -4.17 -0.16 -5.80
CA THR A 99 -4.10 -1.57 -5.38
C THR A 99 -3.12 -1.77 -4.22
N THR A 100 -1.95 -1.14 -4.29
CA THR A 100 -0.92 -1.30 -3.25
C THR A 100 -1.32 -0.62 -1.95
N GLU A 101 -1.94 0.56 -2.05
CA GLU A 101 -2.48 1.26 -0.90
C GLU A 101 -3.51 0.40 -0.16
N HIS A 102 -4.53 -0.11 -0.87
CA HIS A 102 -5.56 -0.97 -0.30
C HIS A 102 -4.99 -2.19 0.45
N ILE A 103 -4.11 -2.95 -0.21
CA ILE A 103 -3.54 -4.16 0.39
C ILE A 103 -2.67 -3.82 1.61
N LEU A 104 -1.84 -2.77 1.54
CA LEU A 104 -0.99 -2.41 2.68
C LEU A 104 -1.78 -1.79 3.84
N GLN A 105 -2.92 -1.16 3.59
CA GLN A 105 -3.79 -0.66 4.66
C GLN A 105 -4.34 -1.79 5.54
N SER A 106 -4.63 -2.97 4.96
CA SER A 106 -5.14 -4.12 5.71
C SER A 106 -4.25 -4.58 6.88
N ILE A 107 -2.94 -4.31 6.83
CA ILE A 107 -1.97 -4.74 7.86
C ILE A 107 -1.49 -3.61 8.76
N VAL A 108 -2.01 -2.39 8.64
CA VAL A 108 -1.52 -1.24 9.44
C VAL A 108 -1.72 -1.48 10.93
N HIS A 109 -2.86 -2.05 11.32
CA HIS A 109 -3.13 -2.37 12.73
C HIS A 109 -2.17 -3.46 13.23
N LEU A 110 -2.09 -4.59 12.53
CA LEU A 110 -1.22 -5.71 12.90
C LEU A 110 0.25 -5.27 13.00
N THR A 111 0.75 -4.49 12.04
CA THR A 111 2.14 -4.02 12.07
C THR A 111 2.41 -3.03 13.19
N THR A 112 1.45 -2.18 13.55
CA THR A 112 1.54 -1.30 14.73
C THR A 112 1.54 -2.14 16.02
N TYR A 113 0.68 -3.15 16.08
CA TYR A 113 0.57 -4.04 17.23
C TYR A 113 1.86 -4.84 17.47
N LEU A 114 2.43 -5.41 16.41
CA LEU A 114 3.72 -6.13 16.45
C LEU A 114 4.90 -5.25 16.90
N GLN A 115 4.83 -3.94 16.69
CA GLN A 115 5.85 -2.98 17.15
C GLN A 115 5.59 -2.47 18.57
N SER A 116 4.46 -2.82 19.19
CA SER A 116 4.11 -2.36 20.54
C SER A 116 4.91 -3.10 21.61
N LYS A 117 5.26 -2.40 22.70
CA LYS A 117 5.97 -3.00 23.85
C LYS A 117 5.14 -4.06 24.57
N SER A 118 3.82 -3.98 24.44
CA SER A 118 2.83 -4.88 25.03
C SER A 118 2.32 -5.93 24.04
N CYS A 119 3.03 -6.15 22.91
CA CYS A 119 2.64 -7.13 21.91
C CYS A 119 2.48 -8.51 22.55
N ASP A 120 1.35 -9.14 22.29
CA ASP A 120 1.13 -10.56 22.51
C ASP A 120 1.23 -11.27 21.15
N LEU A 121 2.22 -12.13 20.98
CA LEU A 121 2.47 -12.80 19.70
C LEU A 121 1.38 -13.82 19.37
N VAL A 122 0.71 -14.40 20.38
CA VAL A 122 -0.42 -15.31 20.17
C VAL A 122 -1.64 -14.53 19.69
N GLU A 123 -1.87 -13.34 20.24
CA GLU A 123 -2.92 -12.44 19.75
C GLU A 123 -2.60 -11.91 18.35
N ALA A 124 -1.34 -11.54 18.09
CA ALA A 124 -0.91 -11.09 16.76
C ALA A 124 -1.13 -12.15 15.68
N VAL A 125 -0.99 -13.44 16.03
CA VAL A 125 -1.35 -14.55 15.14
C VAL A 125 -2.86 -14.61 14.88
N ARG A 126 -3.70 -14.37 15.89
CA ARG A 126 -5.16 -14.33 15.70
C ARG A 126 -5.56 -13.20 14.77
N GLU A 127 -5.05 -12.00 15.02
CA GLU A 127 -5.24 -10.84 14.14
C GLU A 127 -4.76 -11.11 12.71
N CYS A 128 -3.61 -11.78 12.55
CA CYS A 128 -3.10 -12.18 11.23
C CYS A 128 -4.05 -13.15 10.50
N LYS A 129 -4.65 -14.11 11.21
CA LYS A 129 -5.66 -15.01 10.62
C LYS A 129 -6.86 -14.25 10.09
N LEU A 130 -7.39 -13.31 10.88
CA LEU A 130 -8.52 -12.48 10.45
C LEU A 130 -8.21 -11.68 9.18
N ILE A 131 -7.00 -11.11 9.10
CA ILE A 131 -6.55 -10.37 7.91
C ILE A 131 -6.42 -11.32 6.70
N ILE A 132 -5.85 -12.51 6.89
CA ILE A 132 -5.71 -13.49 5.79
C ILE A 132 -7.08 -13.95 5.29
N ASP A 133 -8.02 -14.23 6.19
CA ASP A 133 -9.38 -14.63 5.84
C ASP A 133 -10.07 -13.50 5.07
N GLN A 134 -10.00 -12.26 5.56
CA GLN A 134 -10.53 -11.08 4.85
C GLN A 134 -9.93 -10.94 3.45
N LEU A 135 -8.61 -10.99 3.30
CA LEU A 135 -7.95 -10.83 2.00
C LEU A 135 -8.26 -11.99 1.04
N SER A 136 -8.48 -13.19 1.58
CA SER A 136 -8.89 -14.36 0.79
C SER A 136 -10.33 -14.23 0.29
N ASP A 137 -11.22 -13.65 1.10
CA ASP A 137 -12.59 -13.34 0.70
C ASP A 137 -12.60 -12.25 -0.36
N GLU A 138 -11.90 -11.13 -0.13
CA GLU A 138 -11.77 -10.03 -1.09
C GLU A 138 -11.23 -10.49 -2.45
N ARG A 139 -10.27 -11.43 -2.45
CA ARG A 139 -9.70 -11.99 -3.68
C ARG A 139 -10.76 -12.64 -4.58
N ASN A 140 -11.79 -13.24 -3.96
CA ASN A 140 -12.87 -13.95 -4.66
C ASN A 140 -14.13 -13.09 -4.83
N ASP A 141 -14.12 -11.86 -4.32
CA ASP A 141 -15.20 -10.90 -4.45
C ASP A 141 -14.92 -9.93 -5.60
N ASP A 142 -15.66 -10.10 -6.70
CA ASP A 142 -15.55 -9.23 -7.86
C ASP A 142 -15.90 -7.77 -7.54
N SER A 143 -16.79 -7.52 -6.57
CA SER A 143 -17.22 -6.17 -6.21
C SER A 143 -16.11 -5.34 -5.57
N VAL A 144 -15.21 -5.98 -4.81
CA VAL A 144 -14.04 -5.32 -4.21
C VAL A 144 -13.08 -4.88 -5.32
N TRP A 145 -12.82 -5.77 -6.28
CA TRP A 145 -12.00 -5.43 -7.44
C TRP A 145 -12.61 -4.29 -8.26
N ASP A 146 -13.90 -4.36 -8.55
CA ASP A 146 -14.58 -3.35 -9.35
C ASP A 146 -14.52 -1.97 -8.67
N ALA A 147 -14.73 -1.91 -7.35
CA ALA A 147 -14.57 -0.68 -6.58
C ALA A 147 -13.15 -0.10 -6.63
N LEU A 148 -12.12 -0.96 -6.54
CA LEU A 148 -10.71 -0.53 -6.66
C LEU A 148 -10.39 -0.03 -8.06
N PHE A 149 -10.92 -0.71 -9.08
CA PHE A 149 -10.74 -0.29 -10.47
C PHE A 149 -11.43 1.05 -10.73
N ASP A 150 -12.68 1.23 -10.30
CA ASP A 150 -13.44 2.48 -10.43
C ASP A 150 -12.78 3.64 -9.70
N LYS A 151 -12.20 3.39 -8.52
CA LYS A 151 -11.38 4.38 -7.79
C LYS A 151 -10.16 4.81 -8.62
N ALA A 152 -9.49 3.87 -9.27
CA ALA A 152 -8.35 4.16 -10.15
C ALA A 152 -8.77 4.89 -11.43
N VAL A 153 -9.92 4.55 -12.01
CA VAL A 153 -10.51 5.26 -13.18
C VAL A 153 -10.83 6.70 -12.80
N THR A 154 -11.51 6.90 -11.67
CA THR A 154 -11.86 8.25 -11.16
C THR A 154 -10.61 9.09 -10.94
N MET A 155 -9.57 8.51 -10.34
CA MET A 155 -8.30 9.20 -10.11
C MET A 155 -7.52 9.49 -11.40
N ALA A 156 -7.69 8.67 -12.44
CA ALA A 156 -7.07 8.91 -13.75
C ALA A 156 -7.84 9.97 -14.55
N ASP A 157 -9.16 10.03 -14.40
CA ASP A 157 -10.03 11.03 -15.05
C ASP A 157 -9.71 12.45 -14.60
N THR A 158 -9.28 12.66 -13.35
CA THR A 158 -8.85 13.99 -12.86
C THR A 158 -7.68 14.60 -13.63
N ILE A 159 -6.96 13.78 -14.41
CA ILE A 159 -5.82 14.19 -15.23
C ILE A 159 -5.99 13.76 -16.70
N GLU A 160 -7.24 13.49 -17.12
CA GLU A 160 -7.63 13.11 -18.48
C GLU A 160 -6.91 11.85 -19.01
N VAL A 161 -6.57 10.91 -18.12
CA VAL A 161 -5.94 9.64 -18.48
C VAL A 161 -6.97 8.53 -18.59
N LEU A 162 -7.05 7.92 -19.77
CA LEU A 162 -7.93 6.76 -20.00
C LEU A 162 -7.33 5.46 -19.42
N PRO A 163 -8.18 4.56 -18.90
CA PRO A 163 -7.76 3.21 -18.52
C PRO A 163 -7.10 2.48 -19.67
N SER A 164 -5.90 1.96 -19.44
CA SER A 164 -5.11 1.29 -20.46
C SER A 164 -4.42 0.04 -19.93
N MET A 165 -4.01 -0.82 -20.84
CA MET A 165 -3.22 -2.02 -20.56
C MET A 165 -2.07 -2.12 -21.58
N PRO A 166 -0.93 -2.76 -21.23
CA PRO A 166 0.19 -2.92 -22.14
C PRO A 166 -0.21 -3.62 -23.44
N ARG A 167 0.45 -3.24 -24.55
CA ARG A 167 0.24 -3.88 -25.84
C ARG A 167 0.57 -5.38 -25.75
N ARG A 168 -0.41 -6.22 -26.08
CA ARG A 168 -0.24 -7.68 -26.17
C ARG A 168 0.07 -8.05 -27.62
N ILE A 169 1.17 -8.78 -27.83
CA ILE A 169 1.51 -9.41 -29.11
C ILE A 169 1.35 -10.93 -28.89
N GLY A 170 0.91 -11.66 -29.92
CA GLY A 170 0.60 -13.10 -29.82
C GLY A 170 1.69 -13.99 -29.21
N ARG A 171 2.96 -13.52 -29.23
CA ARG A 171 4.07 -14.15 -28.50
C ARG A 171 4.81 -13.11 -27.66
N GLN A 172 4.67 -13.20 -26.33
CA GLN A 172 5.58 -12.57 -25.37
C GLN A 172 6.43 -13.66 -24.74
N VAL A 173 7.76 -13.56 -24.87
CA VAL A 173 8.71 -14.55 -24.32
C VAL A 173 9.19 -14.16 -22.92
N ASN A 174 9.25 -12.85 -22.63
CA ASN A 174 9.86 -12.32 -21.41
C ASN A 174 8.85 -11.75 -20.39
N ARG A 175 7.53 -11.83 -20.67
CA ARG A 175 6.47 -11.31 -19.79
C ARG A 175 5.29 -12.27 -19.76
N ALA A 176 4.61 -12.33 -18.61
CA ALA A 176 3.39 -13.11 -18.46
C ALA A 176 2.30 -12.57 -19.39
N ASN A 177 1.78 -13.44 -20.25
CA ASN A 177 0.73 -13.09 -21.22
C ASN A 177 -0.64 -13.43 -20.62
N HIS A 178 -1.15 -12.57 -19.75
CA HIS A 178 -2.48 -12.76 -19.16
C HIS A 178 -3.57 -12.51 -20.21
N PRO A 179 -4.46 -13.48 -20.51
CA PRO A 179 -5.61 -13.24 -21.35
C PRO A 179 -6.49 -12.19 -20.67
N ALA A 180 -6.87 -11.15 -21.40
CA ALA A 180 -7.78 -10.09 -20.96
C ALA A 180 -8.26 -9.32 -22.18
N ASP A 181 -9.55 -9.02 -22.20
CA ASP A 181 -10.21 -8.26 -23.25
C ASP A 181 -10.38 -6.79 -22.84
N THR A 182 -10.29 -6.50 -21.54
CA THR A 182 -10.41 -5.15 -20.97
C THR A 182 -9.25 -4.82 -20.01
N PRO A 183 -8.93 -3.54 -19.81
CA PRO A 183 -7.95 -3.12 -18.80
C PRO A 183 -8.27 -3.65 -17.39
N SER A 184 -9.55 -3.66 -16.99
CA SER A 184 -10.00 -4.19 -15.70
C SER A 184 -9.62 -5.67 -15.54
N GLN A 185 -9.98 -6.52 -16.51
CA GLN A 185 -9.61 -7.94 -16.47
C GLN A 185 -8.10 -8.14 -16.46
N TYR A 186 -7.36 -7.33 -17.21
CA TYR A 186 -5.91 -7.41 -17.27
C TYR A 186 -5.29 -7.12 -15.90
N TRP A 187 -5.61 -5.98 -15.29
CA TRP A 187 -5.00 -5.57 -14.02
C TRP A 187 -5.45 -6.45 -12.86
N LYS A 188 -6.67 -6.99 -12.89
CA LYS A 188 -7.10 -8.00 -11.92
C LYS A 188 -6.16 -9.22 -11.93
N ARG A 189 -5.90 -9.76 -13.13
CA ARG A 189 -5.14 -11.01 -13.33
C ARG A 189 -3.62 -10.82 -13.23
N ALA A 190 -3.12 -9.66 -13.66
CA ALA A 190 -1.68 -9.40 -13.75
C ALA A 190 -1.12 -8.71 -12.49
N LEU A 191 -1.95 -8.01 -11.72
CA LEU A 191 -1.53 -7.22 -10.57
C LEU A 191 -2.26 -7.63 -9.29
N TYR A 192 -3.59 -7.50 -9.23
CA TYR A 192 -4.34 -7.64 -7.98
C TYR A 192 -4.29 -9.05 -7.38
N CYS A 193 -4.75 -10.07 -8.12
CA CYS A 193 -4.76 -11.45 -7.60
C CYS A 193 -3.36 -11.97 -7.27
N PRO A 194 -2.34 -11.83 -8.16
CA PRO A 194 -0.99 -12.29 -7.83
C PRO A 194 -0.38 -11.58 -6.62
N PHE A 195 -0.68 -10.30 -6.44
CA PHE A 195 -0.15 -9.56 -5.30
C PHE A 195 -0.82 -9.99 -3.99
N LEU A 196 -2.16 -10.18 -3.98
CA LEU A 196 -2.86 -10.76 -2.83
C LEU A 196 -2.34 -12.15 -2.49
N ASP A 197 -2.18 -13.02 -3.48
CA ASP A 197 -1.67 -14.39 -3.30
C ASP A 197 -0.28 -14.38 -2.64
N TYR A 198 0.62 -13.55 -3.15
CA TYR A 198 1.95 -13.38 -2.57
C TYR A 198 1.89 -12.81 -1.15
N PHE A 199 1.03 -11.83 -0.92
CA PHE A 199 0.93 -11.16 0.38
C PHE A 199 0.36 -12.08 1.46
N ILE A 200 -0.67 -12.86 1.14
CA ILE A 200 -1.24 -13.89 2.01
C ILE A 200 -0.19 -14.96 2.32
N ALA A 201 0.56 -15.42 1.32
CA ALA A 201 1.62 -16.41 1.51
C ALA A 201 2.72 -15.89 2.45
N GLU A 202 3.13 -14.62 2.32
CA GLU A 202 4.12 -14.00 3.21
C GLU A 202 3.61 -13.87 4.65
N LEU A 203 2.36 -13.46 4.85
CA LEU A 203 1.76 -13.38 6.20
C LEU A 203 1.66 -14.77 6.84
N THR A 204 1.24 -15.77 6.06
CA THR A 204 1.14 -17.17 6.49
C THR A 204 2.50 -17.70 6.93
N GLY A 205 3.52 -17.61 6.05
CA GLY A 205 4.86 -18.12 6.34
C GLY A 205 5.54 -17.45 7.53
N ARG A 206 5.29 -16.14 7.74
CA ARG A 206 5.93 -15.39 8.82
C ARG A 206 5.25 -15.56 10.18
N LEU A 207 3.92 -15.60 10.21
CA LEU A 207 3.16 -15.57 11.47
C LEU A 207 2.40 -16.87 11.76
N LEU A 208 1.77 -17.49 10.76
CA LEU A 208 0.97 -18.70 10.98
C LEU A 208 1.84 -19.95 11.14
N ASP A 209 2.78 -20.16 10.22
CA ASP A 209 3.62 -21.36 10.22
C ASP A 209 4.50 -21.47 11.47
N ASN A 210 4.76 -20.34 12.13
CA ASN A 210 5.54 -20.26 13.36
C ASN A 210 4.70 -20.06 14.63
N SER A 211 3.36 -20.17 14.55
CA SER A 211 2.47 -19.80 15.66
C SER A 211 2.74 -20.57 16.95
N ASP A 212 3.14 -21.83 16.82
CA ASP A 212 3.47 -22.69 17.95
C ASP A 212 4.66 -22.18 18.76
N ARG A 213 5.68 -21.65 18.07
CA ARG A 213 6.89 -21.10 18.69
C ARG A 213 6.60 -19.84 19.50
N PHE A 214 5.58 -19.09 19.11
CA PHE A 214 5.20 -17.88 19.82
C PHE A 214 4.59 -18.15 21.20
N GLN A 215 4.13 -19.38 21.46
CA GLN A 215 3.74 -19.79 22.82
C GLN A 215 4.90 -19.68 23.82
N GLY A 216 6.15 -19.73 23.35
CA GLY A 216 7.34 -19.51 24.19
C GLY A 216 7.34 -18.17 24.95
N GLN A 217 6.59 -17.17 24.49
CA GLN A 217 6.42 -15.91 25.24
C GLN A 217 5.85 -16.13 26.66
N ASN A 218 5.08 -17.20 26.87
CA ASN A 218 4.47 -17.54 28.15
C ASN A 218 5.52 -17.93 29.21
N LEU A 219 6.74 -18.27 28.78
CA LEU A 219 7.86 -18.63 29.65
C LEU A 219 8.71 -17.42 30.06
N ILE A 220 8.38 -16.21 29.58
CA ILE A 220 9.06 -14.99 30.01
C ILE A 220 8.78 -14.78 31.51
N PRO A 221 9.81 -14.49 32.35
CA PRO A 221 9.63 -14.35 33.80
C PRO A 221 8.47 -13.43 34.21
N ALA A 222 8.31 -12.31 33.50
CA ALA A 222 7.24 -11.35 33.71
C ALA A 222 5.82 -11.90 33.46
N ARG A 223 5.67 -13.06 32.81
CA ARG A 223 4.38 -13.69 32.49
C ARG A 223 4.11 -14.98 33.27
N LEU A 224 5.07 -15.46 34.07
CA LEU A 224 4.95 -16.72 34.82
C LEU A 224 3.82 -16.69 35.85
N GLU A 225 3.50 -15.52 36.41
CA GLU A 225 2.40 -15.34 37.36
C GLU A 225 1.02 -15.68 36.76
N TRP A 226 0.89 -15.62 35.43
CA TRP A 226 -0.35 -15.93 34.70
C TRP A 226 -0.31 -17.29 34.00
N LEU A 227 0.75 -18.07 34.21
CA LEU A 227 0.96 -19.35 33.55
C LEU A 227 0.20 -20.47 34.25
N THR A 228 -0.84 -21.01 33.61
CA THR A 228 -1.53 -22.20 34.11
C THR A 228 -0.75 -23.48 33.79
N ALA A 229 -0.96 -24.54 34.57
CA ALA A 229 -0.32 -25.84 34.33
C ALA A 229 -0.70 -26.47 32.98
N GLU A 230 -1.85 -26.10 32.42
CA GLU A 230 -2.28 -26.50 31.07
C GLU A 230 -1.52 -25.70 30.00
N CYS A 231 -1.47 -24.37 30.15
CA CYS A 231 -0.72 -23.49 29.26
C CYS A 231 0.79 -23.84 29.23
N TYR A 232 1.38 -24.18 30.38
CA TYR A 232 2.78 -24.63 30.46
C TYR A 232 3.00 -25.93 29.66
N ARG A 233 2.14 -26.94 29.86
CA ARG A 233 2.25 -28.22 29.15
C ARG A 233 2.10 -28.06 27.65
N GLN A 234 1.20 -27.18 27.21
CA GLN A 234 1.00 -26.88 25.79
C GLN A 234 2.19 -26.13 25.21
N THR A 235 2.76 -25.17 25.96
CA THR A 235 3.93 -24.39 25.55
C THR A 235 5.16 -25.29 25.36
N ILE A 236 5.47 -26.18 26.32
CA ILE A 236 6.63 -27.09 26.23
C ILE A 236 6.45 -28.15 25.14
N ARG A 237 5.22 -28.56 24.83
CA ARG A 237 4.96 -29.56 23.79
C ARG A 237 5.17 -29.01 22.37
N ASN A 238 5.04 -27.70 22.20
CA ASN A 238 5.01 -27.01 20.91
C ASN A 238 6.33 -26.30 20.56
N ILE A 239 7.32 -26.32 21.46
CA ILE A 239 8.68 -25.79 21.27
C ILE A 239 9.64 -26.96 21.08
#